data_AF-A0A5K0WR73-F1
#
_entry.id   AF-A0A5K0WR73-F1
#
_cell.length_a   1.000
_cell.length_b   1.000
_cell.length_c   1.000
_cell.angle_alpha   90.00
_cell.angle_beta   90.00
_cell.angle_gamma   90.00
#
_symmetry.space_group_name_H-M   'P 1'
#
loop_
_entity.id
_entity.type
_entity.pdbx_description
1 polymer ?
#
loop_
_entity_poly.entity_id
_entity_poly.type
_entity_poly.pdbx_seq_one_letter_code
_entity_poly.pdbx_strand_id
1 'polypeptide(L)' 'KVVIPDKESPNFQTVLGYLDSRTDLVGHYDKGSEDKMSQASLSIIAAKIAYENAASIRNVVSSQWK' A
#
# COMPACT_ATOMS: atom_id res chain seq x y z
N LYS A 1 25.92 -12.67 5.64
CA LYS A 1 24.90 -13.39 6.46
C LYS A 1 23.54 -13.11 5.82
N VAL A 2 22.83 -14.14 5.35
CA VAL A 2 21.50 -13.98 4.75
C VAL A 2 20.50 -13.70 5.87
N VAL A 3 19.66 -12.69 5.71
CA VAL A 3 18.57 -12.35 6.64
C VAL A 3 17.27 -12.73 5.95
N ILE A 4 16.49 -13.61 6.58
CA ILE A 4 15.16 -13.99 6.09
C ILE A 4 14.15 -13.03 6.74
N PRO A 5 13.34 -12.30 5.95
CA PRO A 5 12.35 -11.39 6.49
C PRO A 5 11.26 -12.13 7.29
N ASP A 6 10.86 -11.54 8.42
CA ASP A 6 9.72 -12.02 9.20
C ASP A 6 8.41 -11.66 8.49
N LYS A 7 7.65 -12.69 8.08
CA LYS A 7 6.40 -12.53 7.32
C LYS A 7 5.27 -11.91 8.14
N GLU A 8 5.36 -11.93 9.47
CA GLU A 8 4.34 -11.35 10.36
C GLU A 8 4.66 -9.90 10.76
N SER A 9 5.83 -9.39 10.37
CA SER A 9 6.22 -8.03 10.69
C SER A 9 5.35 -7.00 9.94
N PRO A 10 4.92 -5.91 10.60
CA PRO A 10 4.26 -4.80 9.92
C PRO A 10 5.15 -4.11 8.87
N ASN A 11 6.47 -4.30 8.97
CA ASN A 11 7.46 -3.75 8.03
C ASN A 11 7.88 -4.75 6.94
N PHE A 12 7.28 -5.95 6.92
CA PHE A 12 7.53 -6.87 5.83
C PHE A 12 6.93 -6.32 4.54
N GLN A 13 7.76 -6.32 3.50
CA GLN A 13 7.40 -5.94 2.15
C GLN A 13 7.70 -7.12 1.24
N THR A 14 6.73 -7.47 0.40
CA THR A 14 7.00 -8.35 -0.74
C THR A 14 7.90 -7.64 -1.75
N VAL A 15 8.36 -8.38 -2.77
CA VAL A 15 9.10 -7.78 -3.90
C VAL A 15 8.28 -6.66 -4.56
N LEU A 16 6.94 -6.77 -4.60
CA LEU A 16 6.07 -5.75 -5.16
C LEU A 16 6.02 -4.48 -4.29
N GLY A 17 5.92 -4.63 -2.96
CA GLY A 17 5.99 -3.51 -2.01
C GLY A 17 7.36 -2.83 -1.97
N TYR A 18 8.44 -3.55 -2.32
CA TYR A 18 9.76 -2.96 -2.44
C TYR A 18 9.96 -2.18 -3.76
N LEU A 19 9.43 -2.71 -4.88
CA LEU A 19 9.51 -2.06 -6.19
C LEU A 19 8.65 -0.80 -6.27
N ASP A 20 7.51 -0.81 -5.60
CA ASP A 20 6.64 0.34 -5.47
C ASP A 20 6.38 0.57 -3.98
N SER A 21 7.02 1.58 -3.38
CA SER A 21 6.87 1.90 -1.96
C SER A 21 5.69 2.83 -1.67
N ARG A 22 4.88 3.20 -2.67
CA ARG A 22 3.78 4.13 -2.48
C ARG A 22 2.65 3.44 -1.72
N THR A 23 2.27 4.06 -0.60
CA THR A 23 1.16 3.64 0.26
C THR A 23 0.11 4.72 0.48
N ASP A 24 0.38 5.96 0.06
CA ASP A 24 -0.54 7.08 0.27
C ASP A 24 -1.64 7.12 -0.80
N LEU A 25 -2.91 7.02 -0.36
CA LEU A 25 -4.09 7.22 -1.20
C LEU A 25 -4.56 8.68 -1.22
N VAL A 26 -4.22 9.46 -0.19
CA VAL A 26 -4.90 10.71 0.16
C VAL A 26 -4.11 11.93 -0.33
N GLY A 27 -2.79 11.89 -0.33
CA GLY A 27 -1.94 13.03 -0.72
C GLY A 27 -1.81 13.26 -2.23
N HIS A 28 -2.12 12.25 -3.06
CA HIS A 28 -1.89 12.32 -4.52
C HIS A 28 -3.15 12.34 -5.39
N TYR A 29 -4.31 11.99 -4.83
CA TYR A 29 -5.57 11.99 -5.56
C TYR A 29 -6.48 13.05 -4.98
N ASP A 30 -6.65 14.12 -5.74
CA ASP A 30 -7.50 15.24 -5.40
C ASP A 30 -8.89 14.71 -5.06
N LYS A 31 -9.29 14.82 -3.78
CA LYS A 31 -10.52 14.25 -3.18
C LYS A 31 -11.80 14.77 -3.86
N GLY A 32 -11.70 15.71 -4.80
CA GLY A 32 -12.80 16.28 -5.57
C GLY A 32 -12.83 15.96 -7.07
N SER A 33 -11.84 15.26 -7.63
CA SER A 33 -11.87 14.94 -9.06
C SER A 33 -12.61 13.62 -9.31
N GLU A 34 -13.78 13.69 -9.95
CA GLU A 34 -14.49 12.55 -10.56
C GLU A 34 -13.72 11.96 -11.77
N ASP A 35 -12.40 12.14 -11.81
CA ASP A 35 -11.56 11.66 -12.88
C ASP A 35 -11.44 10.13 -12.79
N LYS A 36 -11.76 9.45 -13.89
CA LYS A 36 -11.64 7.99 -14.02
C LYS A 36 -10.21 7.54 -13.74
N MET A 37 -9.21 8.37 -14.05
CA MET A 37 -7.81 8.09 -13.78
C MET A 37 -7.50 8.09 -12.27
N SER A 38 -8.24 8.89 -11.49
CA SER A 38 -8.15 8.90 -10.03
C SER A 38 -8.61 7.58 -9.42
N GLN A 39 -9.82 7.14 -9.77
CA GLN A 39 -10.38 5.87 -9.27
C GLN A 39 -9.57 4.64 -9.70
N ALA A 40 -9.09 4.61 -10.94
CA ALA A 40 -8.26 3.51 -11.45
C ALA A 40 -6.96 3.40 -10.64
N SER A 41 -6.34 4.53 -10.34
CA SER A 41 -5.08 4.55 -9.60
C SER A 41 -5.24 4.16 -8.13
N LEU A 42 -6.32 4.62 -7.48
CA LEU A 42 -6.68 4.16 -6.13
C LEU A 42 -6.88 2.64 -6.10
N SER A 43 -7.58 2.10 -7.11
CA SER A 43 -7.82 0.66 -7.24
C SER A 43 -6.51 -0.13 -7.42
N ILE A 44 -5.57 0.39 -8.21
CA ILE A 44 -4.24 -0.23 -8.39
C ILE A 44 -3.45 -0.24 -7.09
N ILE A 45 -3.43 0.87 -6.35
CA ILE A 45 -2.72 0.98 -5.06
C ILE A 45 -3.34 0.03 -4.03
N ALA A 46 -4.67 -0.01 -3.95
CA ALA A 46 -5.39 -0.92 -3.05
C ALA A 46 -5.16 -2.39 -3.39
N ALA A 47 -5.24 -2.77 -4.67
CA ALA A 47 -5.01 -4.14 -5.12
C ALA A 47 -3.59 -4.61 -4.81
N LYS A 48 -2.57 -3.76 -5.02
CA LYS A 48 -1.19 -4.05 -4.65
C LYS A 48 -1.05 -4.28 -3.14
N ILE A 49 -1.60 -3.40 -2.32
CA ILE A 49 -1.48 -3.50 -0.85
C ILE A 49 -2.18 -4.76 -0.33
N ALA A 50 -3.24 -5.23 -1.00
CA ALA A 50 -3.92 -6.48 -0.65
C ALA A 50 -3.02 -7.74 -0.78
N TYR A 51 -1.91 -7.67 -1.53
CA TYR A 51 -0.93 -8.75 -1.62
C TYR A 51 0.13 -8.72 -0.51
N GLU A 52 0.19 -7.65 0.29
CA GLU A 52 1.08 -7.57 1.43
C GLU A 52 0.54 -8.36 2.64
N ASN A 53 1.37 -8.55 3.66
CA ASN A 53 0.96 -9.32 4.82
C ASN A 53 -0.12 -8.57 5.66
N ALA A 54 -0.88 -9.32 6.46
CA ALA A 54 -1.99 -8.77 7.25
C ALA A 54 -1.59 -7.68 8.26
N ALA A 55 -0.39 -7.72 8.83
CA ALA A 55 0.12 -6.69 9.73
C ALA A 55 0.45 -5.40 8.97
N SER A 56 1.06 -5.51 7.78
CA SER A 56 1.37 -4.39 6.88
C SER A 56 0.08 -3.72 6.39
N ILE A 57 -0.92 -4.50 5.96
CA ILE A 57 -2.23 -3.98 5.54
C ILE A 57 -2.90 -3.21 6.68
N ARG A 58 -2.95 -3.77 7.89
CA ARG A 58 -3.52 -3.09 9.07
C ARG A 58 -2.80 -1.77 9.37
N ASN A 59 -1.47 -1.76 9.29
CA ASN A 59 -0.68 -0.55 9.52
C ASN A 59 -1.01 0.53 8.49
N VAL A 60 -1.04 0.19 7.20
CA VAL A 60 -1.34 1.14 6.12
C VAL A 60 -2.75 1.71 6.26
N VAL A 61 -3.77 0.87 6.45
CA VAL A 61 -5.18 1.30 6.56
C VAL A 61 -5.41 2.18 7.79
N SER A 62 -4.84 1.82 8.95
CA SER A 62 -5.08 2.56 10.20
C SER A 62 -4.26 3.84 10.35
N SER A 63 -3.06 3.89 9.78
CA SER A 63 -2.13 5.01 9.97
C SER A 63 -2.06 5.97 8.78
N GLN A 64 -2.15 5.47 7.54
CA GLN A 64 -1.92 6.26 6.33
C GLN A 64 -3.21 6.70 5.63
N TRP A 65 -4.27 5.88 5.65
CA TRP A 65 -5.51 6.12 4.89
C TRP A 65 -6.60 6.84 5.69
N LYS A 66 -6.30 8.01 6.25
CA LYS A 66 -7.28 8.82 7.00
C LYS A 66 -8.13 9.76 6.13
#